data_AF-K2HPD9-F1
#
_entry.id   AF-K2HPD9-F1
#
_cell.length_a   1.000
_cell.length_b   1.000
_cell.length_c   1.000
_cell.angle_alpha   90.00
_cell.angle_beta   90.00
_cell.angle_gamma   90.00
#
_symmetry.space_group_name_H-M   'P 1'
#
loop_
_entity.id
_entity.type
_entity.pdbx_description
1 polymer ?
#
loop_
_entity_poly.entity_id
_entity_poly.type
_entity_poly.pdbx_seq_one_letter_code
_entity_poly.pdbx_strand_id
1 'polypeptide(L)'
;MTDYTWTKKTLADILGDDRGLPDWAADMVAKFGPEDLDELRRDEREAALSAFGRIARQSRDARGREAGEDRPAWVEGDIDWGLRAARAALEAVPAGKRSEKATDLLADCECPSAVGPHPGRDASTPGTENW
;
A
#
# COMPACT_ATOMS: atom_id res chain seq x y z
N MET A 1 -10.12 -17.71 8.99
CA MET A 1 -10.20 -16.25 8.83
C MET A 1 -8.86 -15.69 9.24
N THR A 2 -8.13 -15.08 8.32
CA THR A 2 -6.88 -14.39 8.62
C THR A 2 -7.20 -13.22 9.56
N ASP A 3 -6.48 -13.10 10.68
CA ASP A 3 -6.67 -11.99 11.61
C ASP A 3 -5.96 -10.74 11.07
N TYR A 4 -6.73 -9.86 10.43
CA TYR A 4 -6.22 -8.60 9.88
C TYR A 4 -6.18 -7.44 10.88
N THR A 5 -6.43 -7.68 12.17
CA THR A 5 -6.54 -6.60 13.17
C THR A 5 -5.26 -5.76 13.24
N TRP A 6 -4.10 -6.42 13.26
CA TRP A 6 -2.82 -5.73 13.25
C TRP A 6 -2.59 -4.97 11.94
N THR A 7 -2.83 -5.62 10.80
CA THR A 7 -2.61 -5.05 9.46
C THR A 7 -3.48 -3.83 9.21
N LYS A 8 -4.76 -3.89 9.58
CA LYS A 8 -5.70 -2.77 9.46
C LYS A 8 -5.29 -1.59 10.33
N LYS A 9 -4.82 -1.85 11.56
CA LYS A 9 -4.35 -0.80 12.46
C LYS A 9 -3.08 -0.13 11.93
N THR A 10 -2.08 -0.93 11.56
CA THR A 10 -0.81 -0.42 11.02
C THR A 10 -1.05 0.36 9.72
N LEU A 11 -1.87 -0.15 8.81
CA LEU A 11 -2.24 0.57 7.61
C LEU A 11 -3.02 1.86 7.91
N ALA A 12 -3.97 1.82 8.85
CA ALA A 12 -4.74 3.00 9.23
C ALA A 12 -3.81 4.10 9.77
N ASP A 13 -2.83 3.74 10.59
CA ASP A 13 -1.80 4.65 11.10
C ASP A 13 -0.93 5.21 9.96
N ILE A 14 -0.46 4.35 9.05
CA ILE A 14 0.38 4.77 7.91
C ILE A 14 -0.38 5.68 6.95
N LEU A 15 -1.66 5.39 6.70
CA LEU A 15 -2.54 6.10 5.79
C LEU A 15 -3.16 7.36 6.43
N GLY A 16 -3.12 7.47 7.76
CA GLY A 16 -3.76 8.52 8.54
C GLY A 16 -5.28 8.49 8.42
N ASP A 17 -5.87 7.29 8.55
CA ASP A 17 -7.32 7.09 8.52
C ASP A 17 -7.83 6.45 9.82
N ASP A 18 -8.35 7.30 10.71
CA ASP A 18 -8.86 6.88 12.02
C ASP A 18 -10.22 6.15 11.92
N ARG A 19 -10.84 6.10 10.74
CA ARG A 19 -12.15 5.45 10.51
C ARG A 19 -12.03 3.93 10.34
N GLY A 20 -10.81 3.42 10.28
CA GLY A 20 -10.52 2.02 9.97
C GLY A 20 -10.55 1.74 8.47
N LEU A 21 -9.90 0.64 8.08
CA LEU A 21 -9.75 0.24 6.69
C LEU A 21 -10.60 -0.99 6.38
N PRO A 22 -11.15 -1.06 5.15
CA PRO A 22 -11.92 -2.21 4.72
C PRO A 22 -11.04 -3.46 4.60
N ASP A 23 -11.64 -4.63 4.74
CA ASP A 23 -10.96 -5.94 4.72
C ASP A 23 -10.18 -6.17 3.43
N TRP A 24 -10.72 -5.75 2.29
CA TRP A 24 -10.05 -5.84 1.00
C TRP A 24 -8.71 -5.08 0.96
N ALA A 25 -8.60 -3.95 1.67
CA ALA A 25 -7.36 -3.18 1.72
C ALA A 25 -6.30 -3.90 2.58
N ALA A 26 -6.73 -4.62 3.61
CA ALA A 26 -5.84 -5.45 4.42
C ALA A 26 -5.36 -6.70 3.66
N ASP A 27 -6.23 -7.32 2.85
CA ASP A 27 -5.88 -8.42 1.95
C ASP A 27 -4.80 -8.00 0.94
N MET A 28 -4.96 -6.83 0.31
CA MET A 28 -3.99 -6.32 -0.67
C MET A 28 -2.58 -6.13 -0.11
N VAL A 29 -2.46 -5.81 1.17
CA VAL A 29 -1.16 -5.59 1.82
C VAL A 29 -0.74 -6.73 2.72
N ALA A 30 -1.44 -7.87 2.70
CA ALA A 30 -1.21 -8.96 3.66
C ALA A 30 0.24 -9.49 3.65
N LYS A 31 0.99 -9.28 2.55
CA LYS A 31 2.43 -9.57 2.41
C LYS A 31 3.38 -8.58 3.11
N PHE A 32 2.85 -7.48 3.61
CA PHE A 32 3.53 -6.57 4.53
C PHE A 32 3.01 -6.80 5.95
N GLY A 33 2.84 -8.07 6.31
CA GLY A 33 2.44 -8.49 7.65
C GLY A 33 3.50 -8.14 8.70
N PRO A 34 3.17 -8.31 9.99
CA PRO A 34 4.09 -8.02 11.08
C PRO A 34 5.41 -8.78 10.95
N GLU A 35 5.33 -10.06 10.56
CA GLU A 35 6.49 -10.93 10.35
C GLU A 35 7.38 -10.40 9.22
N ASP A 36 6.78 -10.05 8.07
CA ASP A 36 7.53 -9.51 6.94
C ASP A 36 8.18 -8.17 7.25
N LEU A 37 7.49 -7.29 7.98
CA LEU A 37 8.03 -5.99 8.41
C LEU A 37 9.12 -6.12 9.48
N ASP A 38 9.07 -7.14 10.34
CA ASP A 38 10.10 -7.36 11.36
C ASP A 38 11.38 -7.98 10.77
N GLU A 39 11.26 -8.73 9.69
CA GLU A 39 12.41 -9.28 8.96
C GLU A 39 13.08 -8.25 8.02
N LEU A 40 12.39 -7.16 7.67
CA LEU A 40 12.99 -6.02 6.97
C LEU A 40 13.97 -5.27 7.87
N ARG A 41 15.04 -4.72 7.28
CA ARG A 41 15.89 -3.77 8.02
C ARG A 41 15.07 -2.54 8.38
N ARG A 42 15.40 -1.93 9.53
CA ARG A 42 14.72 -0.73 10.00
C ARG A 42 14.59 0.35 8.92
N ASP A 43 15.69 0.67 8.25
CA ASP A 43 15.72 1.72 7.22
C ASP A 43 14.89 1.34 5.97
N GLU A 44 14.85 0.05 5.61
CA GLU A 44 14.05 -0.47 4.50
C GLU A 44 12.56 -0.40 4.82
N ARG A 45 12.19 -0.84 6.03
CA ARG A 45 10.82 -0.76 6.54
C ARG A 45 10.35 0.69 6.58
N GLU A 46 11.14 1.58 7.20
CA GLU A 46 10.78 3.00 7.30
C GLU A 46 10.64 3.64 5.90
N ALA A 47 11.55 3.33 4.97
CA ALA A 47 11.47 3.82 3.59
C ALA A 47 10.24 3.28 2.84
N ALA A 48 9.96 1.97 2.92
CA ALA A 48 8.84 1.33 2.26
C ALA A 48 7.49 1.83 2.77
N LEU A 49 7.31 1.88 4.10
CA LEU A 49 6.06 2.36 4.71
C LEU A 49 5.83 3.86 4.49
N SER A 50 6.90 4.66 4.52
CA SER A 50 6.83 6.09 4.22
C SER A 50 6.44 6.35 2.77
N ALA A 51 7.06 5.64 1.83
CA ALA A 51 6.73 5.73 0.41
C ALA A 51 5.29 5.27 0.13
N PHE A 52 4.89 4.14 0.72
CA PHE A 52 3.51 3.63 0.65
C PHE A 52 2.49 4.67 1.07
N GLY A 53 2.59 5.16 2.31
CA GLY A 53 1.60 6.09 2.84
C GLY A 53 1.58 7.42 2.10
N ARG A 54 2.74 7.91 1.66
CA ARG A 54 2.83 9.16 0.88
C ARG A 54 2.11 9.03 -0.46
N ILE A 55 2.42 8.00 -1.24
CA ILE A 55 1.89 7.86 -2.60
C ILE A 55 0.42 7.45 -2.58
N ALA A 56 0.00 6.57 -1.67
CA ALA A 56 -1.42 6.23 -1.51
C ALA A 56 -2.27 7.47 -1.20
N ARG A 57 -1.82 8.31 -0.26
CA ARG A 57 -2.49 9.59 0.04
C ARG A 57 -2.50 10.53 -1.15
N GLN A 58 -1.38 10.66 -1.87
CA GLN A 58 -1.31 11.51 -3.07
C GLN A 58 -2.31 11.04 -4.14
N SER A 59 -2.42 9.73 -4.39
CA SER A 59 -3.39 9.16 -5.31
C SER A 59 -4.82 9.51 -4.87
N ARG A 60 -5.14 9.28 -3.59
CA ARG A 60 -6.46 9.58 -3.04
C ARG A 60 -6.81 11.05 -3.14
N ASP A 61 -5.88 11.92 -2.75
CA ASP A 61 -6.10 13.36 -2.72
C ASP A 61 -6.18 13.94 -4.14
N ALA A 62 -5.50 13.33 -5.13
CA ALA A 62 -5.57 13.71 -6.54
C ALA A 62 -6.93 13.43 -7.18
N ARG A 63 -7.73 12.50 -6.65
CA ARG A 63 -9.10 12.25 -7.14
C ARG A 63 -10.07 13.39 -6.85
N GLY A 64 -9.67 14.34 -5.98
CA GLY A 64 -10.52 15.45 -5.57
C GLY A 64 -11.62 14.98 -4.61
N ARG A 65 -12.23 15.94 -3.91
CA ARG A 65 -13.31 15.67 -2.95
C ARG A 65 -14.66 15.79 -3.64
N GLU A 66 -15.58 14.89 -3.33
CA GLU A 66 -16.99 15.10 -3.67
C GLU A 66 -17.63 16.13 -2.73
N ALA A 67 -18.74 16.74 -3.17
CA ALA A 67 -19.44 17.75 -2.38
C ALA A 67 -20.00 17.13 -1.09
N GLY A 68 -19.44 17.54 0.05
CA GLY A 68 -19.85 17.06 1.38
C GLY A 68 -18.90 16.03 2.00
N GLU A 69 -17.83 15.62 1.32
CA GLU A 69 -16.79 14.79 1.90
C GLU A 69 -15.58 15.61 2.37
N ASP A 70 -15.15 15.40 3.62
CA ASP A 70 -13.90 15.98 4.13
C ASP A 70 -12.67 15.40 3.40
N ARG A 71 -12.78 14.16 2.91
CA ARG A 71 -11.70 13.40 2.28
C ARG A 71 -12.25 12.16 1.53
N PRO A 72 -11.76 11.84 0.32
CA PRO A 72 -12.27 10.70 -0.45
C PRO A 72 -12.09 9.38 0.30
N ALA A 73 -13.00 8.44 0.09
CA ALA A 73 -12.84 7.06 0.55
C ALA A 73 -11.66 6.37 -0.17
N TRP A 74 -10.99 5.42 0.47
CA TRP A 74 -9.92 4.64 -0.18
C TRP A 74 -10.47 3.74 -1.29
N VAL A 75 -9.73 3.65 -2.40
CA VAL A 75 -10.00 2.68 -3.49
C VAL A 75 -8.77 1.81 -3.74
N GLU A 76 -8.97 0.67 -4.39
CA GLU A 76 -7.89 -0.29 -4.70
C GLU A 76 -6.69 0.38 -5.39
N GLY A 77 -6.96 1.28 -6.34
CA GLY A 77 -5.92 2.03 -7.04
C GLY A 77 -5.03 2.87 -6.13
N ASP A 78 -5.54 3.43 -5.03
CA ASP A 78 -4.74 4.20 -4.09
C ASP A 78 -3.76 3.29 -3.33
N ILE A 79 -4.23 2.10 -2.93
CA ILE A 79 -3.43 1.10 -2.22
C ILE A 79 -2.38 0.51 -3.16
N ASP A 80 -2.73 0.22 -4.42
CA ASP A 80 -1.77 -0.28 -5.41
C ASP A 80 -0.65 0.74 -5.68
N TRP A 81 -1.00 2.02 -5.88
CA TRP A 81 -0.01 3.10 -6.01
C TRP A 81 0.92 3.17 -4.80
N GLY A 82 0.39 2.98 -3.59
CA GLY A 82 1.19 2.83 -2.37
C GLY A 82 2.13 1.62 -2.44
N LEU A 83 1.63 0.44 -2.81
CA LEU A 83 2.43 -0.79 -2.89
C LEU A 83 3.56 -0.69 -3.92
N ARG A 84 3.30 -0.08 -5.09
CA ARG A 84 4.33 0.23 -6.09
C ARG A 84 5.41 1.15 -5.53
N ALA A 85 5.03 2.15 -4.72
CA ALA A 85 5.96 3.05 -4.08
C ALA A 85 6.80 2.35 -2.99
N ALA A 86 6.19 1.46 -2.22
CA ALA A 86 6.89 0.62 -1.25
C ALA A 86 7.94 -0.26 -1.95
N ARG A 87 7.53 -0.92 -3.04
CA ARG A 87 8.41 -1.71 -3.90
C ARG A 87 9.58 -0.88 -4.43
N ALA A 88 9.30 0.30 -4.99
CA ALA A 88 10.31 1.21 -5.51
C ALA A 88 11.31 1.65 -4.42
N ALA A 89 10.85 1.86 -3.18
CA ALA A 89 11.72 2.18 -2.06
C ALA A 89 12.67 1.02 -1.69
N LEU A 90 12.19 -0.22 -1.74
CA LEU A 90 13.03 -1.41 -1.56
C LEU A 90 14.02 -1.60 -2.73
N GLU A 91 13.58 -1.32 -3.96
CA GLU A 91 14.41 -1.38 -5.16
C GLU A 91 15.55 -0.35 -5.14
N ALA A 92 15.32 0.83 -4.54
CA ALA A 92 16.32 1.87 -4.37
C ALA A 92 17.49 1.45 -3.45
N VAL A 93 17.29 0.44 -2.60
CA VAL A 93 18.38 -0.15 -1.81
C VAL A 93 19.20 -1.07 -2.72
N PRO A 94 20.53 -0.88 -2.86
CA PRO A 94 21.38 -1.73 -3.68
C PRO A 94 21.27 -3.21 -3.26
N ALA A 95 21.24 -4.13 -4.22
CA ALA A 95 21.04 -5.57 -3.96
C ALA A 95 22.00 -6.14 -2.90
N GLY A 96 23.28 -5.72 -2.90
CA GLY A 96 24.27 -6.17 -1.90
C GLY A 96 24.12 -5.57 -0.49
N LYS A 97 23.18 -4.64 -0.30
CA LYS A 97 22.85 -4.00 0.99
C LYS A 97 21.43 -4.28 1.45
N ARG A 98 20.63 -4.94 0.61
CA ARG A 98 19.24 -5.26 0.86
C ARG A 98 19.11 -6.45 1.82
N SER A 99 18.07 -6.50 2.66
CA SER A 99 17.74 -7.72 3.43
C SER A 99 17.33 -8.88 2.53
N GLU A 100 17.43 -10.10 3.05
CA GLU A 100 16.91 -11.30 2.39
C GLU A 100 15.40 -11.15 2.18
N LYS A 101 14.65 -10.73 3.22
CA LYS A 101 13.21 -10.46 3.10
C LYS A 101 12.88 -9.43 2.02
N ALA A 102 13.58 -8.30 1.96
CA ALA A 102 13.34 -7.33 0.88
C ALA A 102 13.70 -7.89 -0.51
N THR A 103 14.61 -8.86 -0.60
CA THR A 103 14.89 -9.56 -1.85
C THR A 103 13.75 -10.51 -2.22
N ASP A 104 13.21 -11.25 -1.25
CA ASP A 104 12.08 -12.16 -1.44
C ASP A 104 10.81 -11.41 -1.86
N LEU A 105 10.49 -10.31 -1.17
CA LEU A 105 9.37 -9.44 -1.52
C LEU A 105 9.49 -8.86 -2.94
N LEU A 106 10.70 -8.62 -3.43
CA LEU A 106 10.93 -8.11 -4.79
C LEU A 106 10.96 -9.21 -5.85
N ALA A 107 11.33 -10.44 -5.46
CA ALA A 107 11.33 -11.61 -6.32
C ALA A 107 9.91 -12.18 -6.51
N ASP A 108 9.03 -11.97 -5.53
CA ASP A 108 7.63 -12.31 -5.61
C ASP A 108 6.94 -11.50 -6.72
N CYS A 109 6.56 -12.19 -7.79
CA CYS A 109 5.95 -11.59 -8.98
C CYS A 109 4.56 -11.01 -8.71
N GLU A 110 3.94 -11.27 -7.56
CA GLU A 110 2.65 -10.69 -7.17
C GLU A 110 2.79 -9.27 -6.62
N CYS A 111 3.99 -8.76 -6.31
CA CYS A 111 4.16 -7.35 -5.97
C CYS A 111 3.94 -6.48 -7.22
N PRO A 112 3.05 -5.48 -7.20
CA PRO A 112 2.77 -4.67 -8.38
C PRO A 112 4.03 -3.97 -8.87
N SER A 113 4.26 -3.98 -10.19
CA SER A 113 5.45 -3.39 -10.80
C SER A 113 5.61 -1.92 -10.40
N ALA A 114 6.82 -1.51 -9.98
CA ALA A 114 7.13 -0.13 -9.64
C ALA A 114 6.91 0.85 -10.81
N VAL A 115 6.89 0.34 -12.05
CA VAL A 115 6.66 1.07 -13.29
C VAL A 115 5.56 0.42 -14.12
N GLY A 116 4.67 1.22 -14.71
CA GLY A 116 3.61 0.72 -15.58
C GLY A 116 2.41 1.66 -15.65
N PRO A 117 1.50 1.48 -16.62
CA PRO A 117 0.24 2.21 -16.66
C PRO A 117 -0.55 2.00 -15.35
N HIS A 118 -1.41 2.97 -15.01
CA HIS A 118 -2.30 2.91 -13.84
C HIS A 118 -2.95 1.52 -13.78
N PRO A 119 -2.75 0.74 -12.71
CA PRO A 119 -3.57 -0.45 -12.48
C PRO A 119 -4.98 0.05 -12.20
N GLY A 120 -5.99 -0.69 -12.68
CA GLY A 120 -7.34 -0.19 -12.92
C GLY A 120 -7.98 0.55 -11.72
N ARG A 121 -9.01 1.38 -11.87
CA ARG A 121 -10.19 1.22 -12.75
C ARG A 121 -10.55 -0.24 -13.07
N ASP A 122 -10.28 -1.16 -12.15
CA ASP A 122 -10.78 -2.52 -12.23
C ASP A 122 -12.02 -2.62 -11.34
N ALA A 123 -13.10 -3.01 -12.00
CA ALA A 123 -14.51 -2.76 -11.68
C ALA A 123 -15.07 -3.51 -10.45
N SER A 124 -14.27 -3.78 -9.43
CA SER A 124 -14.67 -4.63 -8.29
C SER A 124 -14.82 -3.89 -6.96
N THR A 125 -14.40 -2.62 -6.87
CA THR A 125 -14.65 -1.81 -5.66
C THR A 125 -16.06 -1.17 -5.73
N PRO A 126 -17.00 -1.51 -4.83
CA PRO A 126 -18.30 -0.85 -4.78
C PRO A 126 -18.13 0.66 -4.58
N GLY A 127 -18.76 1.46 -5.45
CA GLY A 127 -18.72 2.94 -5.38
C GLY A 127 -17.86 3.64 -6.42
N THR A 128 -17.23 2.91 -7.35
CA THR A 128 -16.47 3.51 -8.48
C THR A 128 -17.27 3.57 -9.79
N GLU A 129 -18.59 3.32 -9.73
CA GLU A 129 -19.37 3.00 -10.92
C GLU A 129 -19.76 4.20 -11.80
N ASN A 130 -19.51 5.46 -11.43
CA ASN A 130 -20.09 6.59 -12.18
C ASN A 130 -19.39 7.94 -12.09
N TRP A 131 -18.06 8.07 -12.25
CA TRP A 131 -17.44 9.40 -12.51
C TRP A 131 -16.20 9.31 -13.43
#